data_AF-A0A094QC42-F1
#
_entry.id   AF-A0A094QC42-F1
#
_cell.length_a   1.000
_cell.length_b   1.000
_cell.length_c   1.000
_cell.angle_alpha   90.00
_cell.angle_beta   90.00
_cell.angle_gamma   90.00
#
_symmetry.space_group_name_H-M   'P 1'
#
loop_
_entity.id
_entity.type
_entity.pdbx_description
1 polymer ?
#
loop_
_entity_poly.entity_id
_entity_poly.type
_entity_poly.pdbx_seq_one_letter_code
_entity_poly.pdbx_strand_id
1 'polypeptide(L)'
;MGRRWLGAIVVVVTLATMGLSACSTSDASSSTTTGAATDVLTMTMPNDVTAAGVVTAAVILRAGSVEDAIANGTVTPAEVDLARQAVAEGKLALWAQRAEADLK
;
A
#
# COMPACT_ATOMS: atom_id res chain seq x y z
N MET A 1 -52.87 18.24 22.64
CA MET A 1 -51.44 18.01 22.99
C MET A 1 -50.74 17.38 21.79
N GLY A 2 -49.71 17.90 21.15
CA GLY A 2 -48.93 19.11 21.31
C GLY A 2 -47.85 19.17 20.22
N ARG A 3 -47.50 20.41 19.81
CA ARG A 3 -46.17 20.86 19.31
C ARG A 3 -45.70 20.20 17.99
N ARG A 4 -46.13 20.66 16.80
CA ARG A 4 -45.62 21.85 16.06
C ARG A 4 -44.14 22.16 16.34
N TRP A 5 -43.23 21.62 15.53
CA TRP A 5 -41.91 22.19 15.28
C TRP A 5 -41.60 22.08 13.78
N LEU A 6 -42.10 23.07 13.04
CA LEU A 6 -41.48 23.55 11.80
C LEU A 6 -40.30 24.43 12.20
N GLY A 7 -39.19 24.32 11.47
CA GLY A 7 -38.06 25.25 11.55
C GLY A 7 -36.74 24.50 11.74
N ALA A 8 -35.69 24.73 10.98
CA ALA A 8 -35.51 25.62 9.84
C ALA A 8 -34.34 25.06 9.01
N ILE A 9 -34.53 25.08 7.70
CA ILE A 9 -33.46 24.94 6.71
C ILE A 9 -32.47 26.07 6.95
N VAL A 10 -31.22 25.74 7.25
CA VAL A 10 -30.11 26.69 7.17
C VAL A 10 -29.10 26.11 6.20
N VAL A 11 -29.34 26.40 4.91
CA VAL A 11 -28.35 26.30 3.85
C VAL A 11 -27.41 27.50 4.03
N VAL A 12 -26.27 27.28 4.67
CA VAL A 12 -25.18 28.27 4.68
C VAL A 12 -24.36 28.07 3.41
N VAL A 13 -24.76 28.78 2.36
CA VAL A 13 -23.90 29.08 1.22
C VAL A 13 -23.11 30.34 1.59
N THR A 14 -21.82 30.19 1.85
CA THR A 14 -20.88 31.32 1.89
C THR A 14 -19.96 31.24 0.68
N LEU A 15 -20.23 32.14 -0.26
CA LEU A 15 -19.43 32.45 -1.43
C LEU A 15 -18.10 33.13 -1.03
N ALA A 16 -17.01 32.60 -1.60
CA ALA A 16 -15.81 33.27 -2.10
C ALA A 16 -15.21 34.48 -1.36
N THR A 17 -13.93 34.36 -0.97
CA THR A 17 -12.89 35.35 -1.37
C THR A 17 -11.50 34.70 -1.39
N MET A 18 -10.73 35.07 -2.40
CA MET A 18 -9.40 34.62 -2.76
C MET A 18 -8.38 34.74 -1.62
N GLY A 19 -7.66 33.63 -1.36
CA GLY A 19 -6.41 33.61 -0.62
C GLY A 19 -5.34 32.96 -1.48
N LEU A 20 -4.68 33.76 -2.32
CA LEU A 20 -3.38 33.44 -2.91
C LEU A 20 -2.34 33.46 -1.78
N SER A 21 -2.25 32.36 -1.03
CA SER A 21 -1.16 32.15 -0.09
C SER A 21 -0.26 31.06 -0.66
N ALA A 22 0.85 31.55 -1.19
CA ALA A 22 2.15 30.90 -1.24
C ALA A 22 2.17 29.44 -1.72
N CYS A 23 2.73 29.28 -2.91
CA CYS A 23 3.60 28.17 -3.23
C CYS A 23 4.49 27.87 -2.01
N SER A 24 4.17 26.81 -1.30
CA SER A 24 5.15 26.05 -0.54
C SER A 24 4.86 24.62 -0.90
N THR A 25 5.41 24.25 -2.05
CA THR A 25 6.11 23.01 -2.31
C THR A 25 6.76 22.53 -1.02
N SER A 26 5.97 21.94 -0.14
CA SER A 26 6.46 21.10 0.95
C SER A 26 6.45 19.69 0.39
N ASP A 27 7.39 19.49 -0.55
CA ASP A 27 8.24 18.30 -0.55
C ASP A 27 8.94 18.21 0.82
N ALA A 28 8.15 17.96 1.87
CA ALA A 28 8.62 17.30 3.06
C ALA A 28 8.60 15.81 2.70
N SER A 29 9.60 15.39 1.93
CA SER A 29 10.66 14.58 2.48
C SER A 29 10.11 13.51 3.39
N SER A 30 10.01 12.31 2.83
CA SER A 30 10.83 11.23 3.35
C SER A 30 10.84 11.19 4.87
N SER A 31 9.67 10.96 5.46
CA SER A 31 9.59 10.52 6.85
C SER A 31 10.09 9.08 6.88
N THR A 32 11.42 8.96 6.87
CA THR A 32 12.20 8.05 7.70
C THR A 32 11.47 6.78 8.13
N THR A 33 11.27 5.87 7.17
CA THR A 33 11.19 4.43 7.48
C THR A 33 12.55 3.78 7.19
N THR A 34 13.65 4.49 7.44
CA THR A 34 15.01 3.90 7.33
C THR A 34 15.26 2.79 8.37
N GLY A 35 14.38 2.65 9.37
CA GLY A 35 14.43 1.55 10.35
C GLY A 35 13.80 0.23 9.89
N ALA A 36 12.75 0.27 9.06
CA ALA A 36 12.04 -0.95 8.61
C ALA A 36 12.17 -1.22 7.10
N ALA A 37 12.67 -0.26 6.32
CA ALA A 37 12.96 -0.45 4.90
C ALA A 37 14.26 -1.24 4.67
N THR A 38 15.23 -1.09 5.58
CA THR A 38 16.48 -1.85 5.57
C THR A 38 16.24 -3.35 5.80
N ASP A 39 15.13 -3.71 6.46
CA ASP A 39 14.78 -5.09 6.76
C ASP A 39 14.48 -5.89 5.49
N VAL A 40 13.54 -5.45 4.64
CA VAL A 40 13.18 -6.18 3.42
C VAL A 40 14.32 -6.24 2.41
N LEU A 41 15.17 -5.22 2.32
CA LEU A 41 16.27 -5.18 1.36
C LEU A 41 17.46 -6.05 1.78
N THR A 42 17.65 -6.29 3.08
CA THR A 42 18.78 -7.08 3.61
C THR A 42 18.37 -8.42 4.23
N MET A 43 17.07 -8.69 4.34
CA MET A 43 16.52 -9.91 4.91
C MET A 43 17.05 -11.15 4.19
N THR A 44 17.47 -12.15 4.96
CA THR A 44 17.78 -13.46 4.39
C THR A 44 16.47 -14.15 4.01
N MET A 45 16.28 -14.42 2.72
CA MET A 45 15.13 -15.17 2.24
C MET A 45 15.40 -16.69 2.31
N PRO A 46 14.39 -17.51 2.62
CA PRO A 46 14.45 -18.95 2.39
C PRO A 46 14.80 -19.26 0.94
N ASN A 47 15.49 -20.38 0.67
CA ASN A 47 15.93 -20.76 -0.69
C ASN A 47 14.75 -20.91 -1.68
N ASP A 48 13.56 -21.18 -1.18
CA ASP A 48 12.34 -21.40 -1.98
C ASP A 48 11.46 -20.15 -2.12
N VAL A 49 12.00 -18.97 -1.75
CA VAL A 49 11.29 -17.68 -1.80
C VAL A 49 12.13 -16.69 -2.60
N THR A 50 11.49 -16.02 -3.54
CA THR A 50 12.11 -14.96 -4.33
C THR A 50 11.39 -13.64 -4.11
N ALA A 51 12.13 -12.53 -4.15
CA ALA A 51 11.51 -11.20 -4.08
C ALA A 51 10.54 -10.96 -5.25
N ALA A 52 10.88 -11.47 -6.43
CA ALA A 52 10.01 -11.45 -7.60
C ALA A 52 8.72 -12.25 -7.37
N GLY A 53 8.82 -13.45 -6.78
CA GLY A 53 7.66 -14.28 -6.45
C GLY A 53 6.75 -13.64 -5.40
N VAL A 54 7.30 -12.94 -4.40
CA VAL A 54 6.51 -12.15 -3.44
C VAL A 54 5.74 -11.01 -4.13
N VAL A 55 6.36 -10.31 -5.08
CA VAL A 55 5.68 -9.26 -5.86
C VAL A 55 4.59 -9.87 -6.74
N THR A 56 4.87 -10.97 -7.42
CA THR A 56 3.88 -11.71 -8.23
C THR A 56 2.71 -12.19 -7.37
N ALA A 57 2.98 -12.78 -6.21
CA ALA A 57 1.96 -13.23 -5.27
C ALA A 57 1.08 -12.08 -4.80
N ALA A 58 1.63 -10.87 -4.62
CA ALA A 58 0.86 -9.69 -4.25
C ALA A 58 -0.12 -9.23 -5.33
N VAL A 59 0.28 -9.34 -6.61
CA VAL A 59 -0.62 -9.09 -7.74
C VAL A 59 -1.73 -10.14 -7.79
N ILE A 60 -1.39 -11.40 -7.56
CA ILE A 60 -2.36 -12.51 -7.57
C ILE A 60 -3.36 -12.41 -6.41
N LEU A 61 -2.93 -11.94 -5.23
CA LEU A 61 -3.81 -11.63 -4.11
C LEU A 61 -4.90 -10.62 -4.47
N ARG A 62 -4.58 -9.64 -5.34
CA ARG A 62 -5.56 -8.67 -5.86
C ARG A 62 -6.47 -9.26 -6.93
N ALA A 63 -5.98 -10.24 -7.70
CA ALA A 63 -6.74 -10.93 -8.73
C ALA A 63 -7.70 -11.99 -8.15
N GLY A 64 -7.42 -12.51 -6.95
CA GLY A 64 -8.27 -13.50 -6.27
C GLY A 64 -8.09 -14.93 -6.77
N SER A 65 -6.95 -15.25 -7.39
CA SER A 65 -6.64 -16.58 -7.97
C SER A 65 -5.38 -17.20 -7.33
N VAL A 66 -5.29 -17.13 -6.01
CA VAL A 66 -4.08 -17.55 -5.26
C VAL A 66 -3.92 -19.06 -5.29
N GLU A 67 -5.01 -19.80 -5.11
CA GLU A 67 -5.05 -21.25 -5.06
C GLU A 67 -4.60 -21.86 -6.40
N ASP A 68 -5.09 -21.32 -7.53
CA ASP A 68 -4.66 -21.70 -8.86
C ASP A 68 -3.18 -21.39 -9.09
N ALA A 69 -2.68 -20.24 -8.61
CA ALA A 69 -1.29 -19.87 -8.78
C ALA A 69 -0.32 -20.78 -7.99
N ILE A 70 -0.71 -21.22 -6.79
CA ILE A 70 0.04 -22.19 -6.00
C ILE A 70 -0.01 -23.56 -6.69
N ALA A 71 -1.19 -24.01 -7.14
CA ALA A 71 -1.35 -25.30 -7.81
C ALA A 71 -0.52 -25.39 -9.10
N ASN A 72 -0.40 -24.29 -9.84
CA ASN A 72 0.41 -24.20 -11.05
C ASN A 72 1.91 -23.94 -10.77
N GLY A 73 2.33 -23.82 -9.51
CA GLY A 73 3.71 -23.55 -9.12
C GLY A 73 4.20 -22.15 -9.54
N THR A 74 3.30 -21.22 -9.83
CA THR A 74 3.64 -19.84 -10.21
C THR A 74 4.18 -19.05 -9.02
N VAL A 75 3.68 -19.35 -7.82
CA VAL A 75 4.15 -18.79 -6.55
C VAL A 75 4.11 -19.89 -5.48
N THR A 76 4.99 -19.79 -4.49
CA THR A 76 4.94 -20.71 -3.34
C THR A 76 4.00 -20.19 -2.25
N PRO A 77 3.48 -21.06 -1.36
CA PRO A 77 2.69 -20.61 -0.21
C PRO A 77 3.45 -19.59 0.66
N ALA A 78 4.76 -19.77 0.83
CA ALA A 78 5.61 -18.86 1.59
C ALA A 78 5.70 -17.47 0.94
N GLU A 79 5.78 -17.39 -0.39
CA GLU A 79 5.75 -16.12 -1.11
C GLU A 79 4.40 -15.40 -0.96
N VAL A 80 3.30 -16.17 -0.92
CA VAL A 80 1.95 -15.63 -0.67
C VAL A 80 1.82 -15.06 0.73
N ASP A 81 2.35 -15.74 1.76
CA ASP A 81 2.32 -15.23 3.13
C ASP A 81 3.13 -13.92 3.26
N LEU A 82 4.33 -13.89 2.69
CA LEU A 82 5.15 -12.68 2.66
C LEU A 82 4.50 -11.55 1.85
N ALA A 83 3.79 -11.88 0.77
CA ALA A 83 3.05 -10.90 -0.02
C ALA A 83 1.88 -10.29 0.78
N ARG A 84 1.14 -11.09 1.55
CA ARG A 84 0.10 -10.58 2.46
C ARG A 84 0.70 -9.63 3.50
N GLN A 85 1.84 -10.02 4.08
CA GLN A 85 2.55 -9.19 5.04
C GLN A 85 3.04 -7.89 4.40
N ALA A 86 3.63 -7.96 3.20
CA ALA A 86 4.10 -6.79 2.46
C ALA A 86 2.97 -5.82 2.10
N VAL A 87 1.78 -6.34 1.75
CA VAL A 87 0.58 -5.53 1.51
C VAL A 87 0.11 -4.87 2.81
N ALA A 88 0.02 -5.63 3.91
CA ALA A 88 -0.42 -5.12 5.20
C ALA A 88 0.51 -4.03 5.76
N GLU A 89 1.82 -4.16 5.53
CA GLU A 89 2.84 -3.23 6.00
C GLU A 89 3.15 -2.09 5.00
N GLY A 90 2.52 -2.08 3.82
CA GLY A 90 2.79 -1.08 2.78
C GLY A 90 4.20 -1.15 2.18
N LYS A 91 4.86 -2.31 2.24
CA LYS A 91 6.26 -2.52 1.84
C LYS A 91 6.44 -3.09 0.43
N LEU A 92 5.38 -3.21 -0.37
CA LEU A 92 5.49 -3.81 -1.72
C LEU A 92 6.51 -3.14 -2.64
N ALA A 93 6.66 -1.82 -2.53
CA ALA A 93 7.64 -1.08 -3.33
C ALA A 93 9.09 -1.52 -3.02
N LEU A 94 9.38 -1.90 -1.77
CA LEU A 94 10.70 -2.39 -1.37
C LEU A 94 10.95 -3.81 -1.89
N TRP A 95 9.91 -4.65 -1.89
CA TRP A 95 9.97 -5.99 -2.50
C TRP A 95 10.20 -5.90 -4.01
N ALA A 96 9.56 -4.94 -4.70
CA ALA A 96 9.81 -4.66 -6.11
C ALA A 96 11.25 -4.19 -6.35
N GLN A 97 11.73 -3.23 -5.57
CA GLN A 97 13.11 -2.76 -5.67
C GLN A 97 14.13 -3.89 -5.44
N ARG A 98 13.86 -4.79 -4.49
CA ARG A 98 14.71 -5.96 -4.26
C ARG A 98 14.66 -6.93 -5.43
N ALA A 99 13.47 -7.22 -5.97
CA ALA A 99 13.33 -8.07 -7.14
C ALA A 99 14.13 -7.52 -8.34
N GLU A 100 14.13 -6.20 -8.55
CA GLU A 100 14.95 -5.55 -9.59
C GLU A 100 16.45 -5.57 -9.32
N ALA A 101 16.86 -5.65 -8.05
CA ALA A 101 18.25 -5.80 -7.65
C ALA A 101 18.73 -7.25 -7.86
N ASP A 102 17.90 -8.24 -7.54
CA ASP A 102 18.20 -9.68 -7.70
C ASP A 102 18.32 -10.09 -9.19
N LEU A 103 17.79 -9.30 -10.12
CA LEU A 103 17.86 -9.54 -11.58
C LEU A 103 19.17 -9.04 -12.23
N LYS A 104 20.04 -8.33 -11.50
CA LYS A 104 21.30 -7.78 -12.02
C LYS A 104 22.49 -8.66 -11.64
#